data_AF-A0A6G8D9Y0-F1
#
_entry.id   AF-A0A6G8D9Y0-F1
#
_cell.length_a   1.000
_cell.length_b   1.000
_cell.length_c   1.000
_cell.angle_alpha   90.00
_cell.angle_beta   90.00
_cell.angle_gamma   90.00
#
_symmetry.space_group_name_H-M   'P 1'
#
loop_
_entity.id
_entity.type
_entity.pdbx_description
1 polymer ?
#
loop_
_entity_poly.entity_id
_entity_poly.type
_entity_poly.pdbx_seq_one_letter_code
_entity_poly.pdbx_strand_id
1 'polypeptide(L)'
;MPFFNVCMQVFYDGECPLCSQYTIKLGLEKAVGLVELINLRERPEMLAWLKSKGVDPDLGMVVFHANRLYHGADAMRLLARLSSAPNVIVYFFNMLLSNSVISAVLYPFLRIGRNLLLLLLGHTSLSRSEVASLSGDRVLFFIFGFFAFLHLLVYEFQFGAKIYWSTYLIAILGLALFWGIKARFSFMLLVAVMAFDSIAQMPSLSNHTILKNFFLSAIVISGVARALRGHTWNQFWSDILPVGRTLLVIMYFFGVFHKINQDFLNPQVSCALALWDMMPGILPSFRGEYLDYVYIYGTFTVEGALLVLLFVPQLRHIGISLGMAFHMLLALSAYAMYAPFSVLSIFLHACFLSPDASRNIVRSIEWKYVEDFLKSPLGIFAMVLTLLLLYLSAWLGRYSDVAIVSFLIVFPVCYLIIRYGRDDRSSGLDYFLPKNRWLTLIGILFFFNCITPYLGLKTAQSMNMFANLRLEKGSNHLLLGRVSPFEYLNDVVLPIKSTGSRKFEYIQTQGVALTYYSLLDELERNRNATVSFWRGGRLFEGARYDSLKQDAEAILHPRWFRAWFHFSPVDLKSPKICALDR
;
A
#
# COMPACT_ATOMS: atom_id res chain seq x y z
N MET A 1 -20.83 8.54 -46.43
CA MET A 1 -19.57 8.63 -45.65
C MET A 1 -18.97 10.00 -45.95
N PRO A 2 -19.05 11.00 -45.05
CA PRO A 2 -18.89 12.40 -45.46
C PRO A 2 -17.45 12.93 -45.48
N PHE A 3 -16.44 12.14 -45.08
CA PHE A 3 -15.14 12.68 -44.64
C PHE A 3 -13.90 12.13 -45.36
N PHE A 4 -14.05 11.28 -46.38
CA PHE A 4 -12.94 10.53 -46.96
C PHE A 4 -12.73 10.89 -48.45
N ASN A 5 -11.94 11.94 -48.72
CA ASN A 5 -11.57 12.35 -50.08
C ASN A 5 -10.12 11.97 -50.46
N VAL A 6 -9.42 11.25 -49.58
CA VAL A 6 -7.97 10.98 -49.68
C VAL A 6 -7.68 9.49 -49.55
N CYS A 7 -6.60 9.01 -50.19
CA CYS A 7 -6.20 7.60 -50.25
C CYS A 7 -5.95 7.01 -48.85
N MET A 8 -5.33 7.78 -47.95
CA MET A 8 -5.09 7.42 -46.56
C MET A 8 -5.29 8.60 -45.61
N GLN A 9 -5.92 8.35 -44.46
CA GLN A 9 -6.00 9.30 -43.35
C GLN A 9 -5.38 8.70 -42.09
N VAL A 10 -4.52 9.48 -41.41
CA VAL A 10 -3.90 9.09 -40.14
C VAL A 10 -4.40 10.02 -39.04
N PHE A 11 -5.11 9.44 -38.07
CA PHE A 11 -5.63 10.19 -36.92
C PHE A 11 -4.63 10.11 -35.77
N TYR A 12 -4.23 11.27 -35.26
CA TYR A 12 -3.25 11.37 -34.19
C TYR A 12 -3.65 12.42 -33.15
N ASP A 13 -2.97 12.34 -32.01
CA ASP A 13 -3.11 13.28 -30.90
C ASP A 13 -2.02 14.33 -31.00
N GLY A 14 -2.38 15.57 -31.36
CA GLY A 14 -1.43 16.66 -31.57
C GLY A 14 -0.62 17.05 -30.33
N GLU A 15 -1.15 16.80 -29.12
CA GLU A 15 -0.43 17.05 -27.86
C GLU A 15 0.59 15.95 -27.53
N CYS A 16 0.67 14.86 -28.31
CA CYS A 16 1.69 13.84 -28.12
C CYS A 16 2.87 14.07 -29.09
N PRO A 17 4.05 14.53 -28.61
CA PRO A 17 5.20 14.78 -29.48
C PRO A 17 5.66 13.54 -30.23
N LEU A 18 5.57 12.35 -29.62
CA LEU A 18 5.92 11.08 -30.26
C LEU A 18 4.99 10.76 -31.43
N CYS A 19 3.69 10.96 -31.27
CA CYS A 19 2.72 10.69 -32.34
C CYS A 19 2.91 11.67 -33.50
N SER A 20 3.01 12.96 -33.20
CA SER A 20 3.18 14.03 -34.19
C SER A 20 4.49 13.89 -34.97
N GLN A 21 5.61 13.62 -34.29
CA GLN A 21 6.90 13.43 -34.96
C GLN A 21 6.93 12.14 -35.78
N TYR A 22 6.28 11.09 -35.30
CA TYR A 22 6.24 9.82 -35.99
C TYR A 22 5.46 9.93 -37.30
N THR A 23 4.25 10.52 -37.29
CA THR A 23 3.43 10.68 -38.51
C THR A 23 4.14 11.51 -39.59
N ILE A 24 4.85 12.58 -39.19
CA ILE A 24 5.62 13.44 -40.10
C ILE A 24 6.79 12.68 -40.76
N LYS A 25 7.49 11.81 -40.02
CA LYS A 25 8.75 11.19 -40.47
C LYS A 25 8.58 9.94 -41.33
N LEU A 26 7.36 9.45 -41.52
CA LEU A 26 7.14 8.17 -42.22
C LEU A 26 7.32 8.22 -43.73
N GLY A 27 7.23 9.41 -44.35
CA GLY A 27 7.36 9.56 -45.80
C GLY A 27 6.31 8.78 -46.61
N LEU A 28 5.11 8.60 -46.05
CA LEU A 28 4.05 7.73 -46.58
C LEU A 28 3.61 8.12 -48.00
N GLU A 29 3.73 9.39 -48.36
CA GLU A 29 3.29 9.92 -49.65
C GLU A 29 3.97 9.21 -50.84
N LYS A 30 5.20 8.74 -50.65
CA LYS A 30 5.93 7.99 -51.68
C LYS A 30 5.31 6.62 -51.98
N ALA A 31 4.61 6.02 -51.03
CA ALA A 31 4.05 4.68 -51.14
C ALA A 31 2.54 4.67 -51.45
N VAL A 32 1.79 5.67 -50.99
CA VAL A 32 0.32 5.70 -51.10
C VAL A 32 -0.26 6.97 -51.74
N GLY A 33 0.57 7.91 -52.17
CA GLY A 33 0.14 9.17 -52.79
C GLY A 33 -0.31 10.20 -51.76
N LEU A 34 -1.55 10.71 -51.86
CA LEU A 34 -2.06 11.72 -50.92
C LEU A 34 -2.35 11.09 -49.55
N VAL A 35 -1.79 11.69 -48.49
CA VAL A 35 -2.01 11.31 -47.09
C VAL A 35 -2.52 12.52 -46.31
N GLU A 36 -3.61 12.36 -45.58
CA GLU A 36 -4.14 13.41 -44.71
C GLU A 36 -3.83 13.09 -43.25
N LEU A 37 -3.16 14.01 -42.56
CA LEU A 37 -2.88 13.91 -41.13
C LEU A 37 -3.95 14.68 -40.35
N ILE A 38 -4.73 14.00 -39.52
CA ILE A 38 -5.86 14.58 -38.80
C ILE A 38 -5.54 14.65 -37.30
N ASN A 39 -5.37 15.87 -36.77
CA ASN A 39 -5.27 16.11 -35.34
C ASN A 39 -6.66 16.01 -34.68
N LEU A 40 -6.85 14.99 -33.83
CA LEU A 40 -8.14 14.73 -33.18
C LEU A 40 -8.57 15.80 -32.17
N ARG A 41 -7.66 16.68 -31.72
CA ARG A 41 -7.99 17.79 -30.81
C ARG A 41 -8.71 18.94 -31.51
N GLU A 42 -8.51 19.08 -32.82
CA GLU A 42 -9.09 20.15 -33.65
C GLU A 42 -10.35 19.69 -34.40
N ARG A 43 -10.69 18.41 -34.29
CA ARG A 43 -11.77 17.73 -35.05
C ARG A 43 -12.62 16.84 -34.12
N PRO A 44 -13.35 17.41 -33.15
CA PRO A 44 -14.15 16.65 -32.17
C PRO A 44 -15.22 15.75 -32.83
N GLU A 45 -15.73 16.13 -34.00
CA GLU A 45 -16.66 15.35 -34.80
C GLU A 45 -16.04 14.02 -35.29
N MET A 46 -14.74 14.01 -35.63
CA MET A 46 -14.02 12.80 -36.03
C MET A 46 -13.77 11.89 -34.85
N LEU A 47 -13.44 12.47 -33.69
CA LEU A 47 -13.29 11.72 -32.44
C LEU A 47 -14.60 11.03 -32.05
N ALA A 48 -15.74 11.73 -32.16
CA ALA A 48 -17.05 11.15 -31.91
C ALA A 48 -17.40 10.05 -32.92
N TRP A 49 -17.08 10.26 -34.20
CA TRP A 49 -17.28 9.24 -35.24
C TRP A 49 -16.46 7.97 -34.98
N LEU A 50 -15.17 8.09 -34.66
CA LEU A 50 -14.30 6.95 -34.33
C LEU A 50 -14.86 6.14 -33.14
N LYS A 51 -15.30 6.84 -32.08
CA LYS A 51 -15.94 6.20 -30.94
C LYS A 51 -17.24 5.49 -31.30
N SER A 52 -18.07 6.07 -32.19
CA SER A 52 -19.29 5.42 -32.68
C SER A 52 -19.01 4.11 -33.44
N LYS A 53 -17.78 3.95 -33.96
CA LYS A 53 -17.29 2.73 -34.62
C LYS A 53 -16.59 1.77 -33.65
N GLY A 54 -16.61 2.04 -32.34
CA GLY A 54 -15.96 1.22 -31.33
C GLY A 54 -14.44 1.37 -31.27
N VAL A 55 -13.88 2.39 -31.93
CA VAL A 55 -12.44 2.67 -31.94
C VAL A 55 -12.16 3.82 -30.97
N ASP A 56 -11.33 3.57 -29.96
CA ASP A 56 -10.91 4.58 -29.00
C ASP A 56 -9.48 5.08 -29.32
N PRO A 57 -9.31 6.34 -29.76
CA PRO A 57 -8.00 6.91 -30.06
C PRO A 57 -7.08 7.13 -28.84
N ASP A 58 -7.63 7.09 -27.63
CA ASP A 58 -6.81 7.05 -26.40
C ASP A 58 -6.12 5.69 -26.23
N LEU A 59 -6.66 4.62 -26.86
CA LEU A 59 -6.15 3.26 -26.76
C LEU A 59 -5.20 2.86 -27.89
N GLY A 60 -5.09 3.71 -28.91
CA GLY A 60 -4.12 3.51 -29.96
C GLY A 60 -4.31 4.45 -31.15
N MET A 61 -3.30 4.48 -32.02
CA MET A 61 -3.33 5.25 -33.27
C MET A 61 -4.35 4.64 -34.23
N VAL A 62 -4.98 5.49 -35.04
CA VAL A 62 -6.00 5.05 -35.99
C VAL A 62 -5.58 5.46 -37.39
N VAL A 63 -5.71 4.53 -38.33
CA VAL A 63 -5.45 4.77 -39.76
C VAL A 63 -6.65 4.30 -40.55
N PHE A 64 -7.17 5.15 -41.43
CA PHE A 64 -8.16 4.79 -42.42
C PHE A 64 -7.47 4.64 -43.78
N HIS A 65 -7.54 3.46 -44.38
CA HIS A 65 -6.92 3.16 -45.66
C HIS A 65 -7.72 2.07 -46.40
N ALA A 66 -7.94 2.24 -47.70
CA ALA A 66 -8.68 1.31 -48.55
C ALA A 66 -10.04 0.88 -47.96
N ASN A 67 -10.83 1.88 -47.51
CA ASN A 67 -12.16 1.70 -46.90
C ASN A 67 -12.17 0.83 -45.61
N ARG A 68 -11.02 0.72 -44.92
CA ARG A 68 -10.88 -0.04 -43.68
C ARG A 68 -10.22 0.81 -42.60
N LEU A 69 -10.76 0.70 -41.38
CA LEU A 69 -10.13 1.23 -40.17
C LEU A 69 -9.13 0.22 -39.61
N TYR A 70 -7.92 0.69 -39.36
CA TYR A 70 -6.88 0.01 -38.63
C TYR A 70 -6.67 0.75 -37.31
N HIS A 71 -6.49 0.01 -36.21
CA HIS A 71 -6.30 0.58 -34.88
C HIS A 71 -5.13 -0.09 -34.16
N GLY A 72 -4.43 0.67 -33.34
CA GLY A 72 -3.42 0.14 -32.44
C GLY A 72 -2.24 -0.50 -33.17
N ALA A 73 -1.92 -1.75 -32.82
CA ALA A 73 -0.84 -2.51 -33.41
C ALA A 73 -1.01 -2.75 -34.93
N ASP A 74 -2.25 -2.85 -35.42
CA ASP A 74 -2.54 -3.06 -36.85
C ASP A 74 -2.34 -1.79 -37.66
N ALA A 75 -2.80 -0.65 -37.13
CA ALA A 75 -2.47 0.66 -37.69
C ALA A 75 -0.96 0.83 -37.73
N MET A 76 -0.28 0.40 -36.66
CA MET A 76 1.14 0.58 -36.55
C MET A 76 1.92 -0.31 -37.55
N ARG A 77 1.49 -1.55 -37.70
CA ARG A 77 2.07 -2.47 -38.68
C ARG A 77 1.86 -1.99 -40.11
N LEU A 78 0.68 -1.45 -40.42
CA LEU A 78 0.37 -0.92 -41.75
C LEU A 78 1.33 0.22 -42.12
N LEU A 79 1.48 1.21 -41.25
CA LEU A 79 2.36 2.35 -41.55
C LEU A 79 3.83 1.95 -41.59
N ALA A 80 4.28 1.02 -40.74
CA ALA A 80 5.65 0.51 -40.76
C ALA A 80 6.01 -0.14 -42.11
N ARG A 81 5.06 -0.86 -42.74
CA ARG A 81 5.23 -1.50 -44.05
C ARG A 81 5.22 -0.53 -45.23
N LEU A 82 4.49 0.58 -45.08
CA LEU A 82 4.34 1.59 -46.14
C LEU A 82 5.33 2.74 -46.00
N SER A 83 6.10 2.79 -44.92
CA SER A 83 7.06 3.85 -44.66
C SER A 83 8.32 3.71 -45.51
N SER A 84 8.72 4.80 -46.16
CA SER A 84 10.07 4.95 -46.69
C SER A 84 10.99 5.41 -45.54
N ALA A 85 11.68 4.49 -44.89
CA ALA A 85 12.51 4.79 -43.72
C ALA A 85 13.67 5.76 -44.09
N PRO A 86 13.71 6.98 -43.53
CA PRO A 86 14.73 7.97 -43.90
C PRO A 86 16.08 7.75 -43.20
N ASN A 87 16.15 6.92 -42.16
CA ASN A 87 17.37 6.63 -41.42
C ASN A 87 17.36 5.20 -40.82
N VAL A 88 18.53 4.75 -40.36
CA VAL A 88 18.76 3.37 -39.85
C VAL A 88 17.90 3.04 -38.62
N ILE A 89 17.66 4.01 -37.73
CA ILE A 89 16.85 3.81 -36.52
C ILE A 89 15.39 3.56 -36.90
N VAL A 90 14.82 4.39 -37.78
CA VAL A 90 13.45 4.23 -38.28
C VAL A 90 13.33 2.93 -39.09
N TYR A 91 14.35 2.57 -39.87
CA TYR A 91 14.38 1.29 -40.60
C TYR A 91 14.29 0.10 -39.65
N PHE A 92 15.14 0.05 -38.61
CA PHE A 92 15.13 -1.02 -37.62
C PHE A 92 13.78 -1.10 -36.88
N PHE A 93 13.24 0.05 -36.47
CA PHE A 93 11.95 0.11 -35.79
C PHE A 93 10.80 -0.36 -36.69
N ASN A 94 10.78 0.04 -37.96
CA ASN A 94 9.80 -0.40 -38.95
C ASN A 94 9.95 -1.90 -39.26
N MET A 95 11.17 -2.43 -39.31
CA MET A 95 11.43 -3.86 -39.50
C MET A 95 10.81 -4.68 -38.37
N LEU A 96 11.00 -4.26 -37.11
CA LEU A 96 10.37 -4.91 -35.95
C LEU A 96 8.84 -4.84 -36.02
N LEU A 97 8.29 -3.65 -36.26
CA LEU A 97 6.84 -3.42 -36.27
C LEU A 97 6.11 -3.99 -37.50
N SER A 98 6.82 -4.34 -38.56
CA SER A 98 6.25 -4.99 -39.75
C SER A 98 5.82 -6.44 -39.48
N ASN A 99 6.38 -7.07 -38.45
CA ASN A 99 6.02 -8.39 -37.97
C ASN A 99 4.76 -8.32 -37.07
N SER A 100 3.76 -9.17 -37.32
CA SER A 100 2.51 -9.21 -36.55
C SER A 100 2.73 -9.46 -35.07
N VAL A 101 3.57 -10.46 -34.75
CA VAL A 101 3.78 -10.90 -33.38
C VAL A 101 4.54 -9.84 -32.59
N ILE A 102 5.61 -9.31 -33.19
CA ILE A 102 6.42 -8.26 -32.56
C ILE A 102 5.61 -6.99 -32.34
N SER A 103 4.84 -6.54 -33.35
CA SER A 103 3.96 -5.37 -33.20
C SER A 103 2.93 -5.57 -32.09
N ALA A 104 2.28 -6.74 -32.05
CA ALA A 104 1.28 -7.03 -31.01
C ALA A 104 1.87 -7.02 -29.59
N VAL A 105 3.14 -7.44 -29.42
CA VAL A 105 3.83 -7.43 -28.12
C VAL A 105 4.39 -6.05 -27.76
N LEU A 106 4.99 -5.34 -28.71
CA LEU A 106 5.66 -4.06 -28.47
C LEU A 106 4.68 -2.90 -28.34
N TYR A 107 3.56 -2.94 -29.07
CA TYR A 107 2.60 -1.84 -29.13
C TYR A 107 2.02 -1.41 -27.77
N PRO A 108 1.61 -2.33 -26.87
CA PRO A 108 1.19 -1.96 -25.52
C PRO A 108 2.21 -1.10 -24.78
N PHE A 109 3.52 -1.40 -24.89
CA PHE A 109 4.57 -0.63 -24.23
C PHE A 109 4.75 0.75 -24.85
N LEU A 110 4.65 0.88 -26.19
CA LEU A 110 4.65 2.17 -26.87
C LEU A 110 3.47 3.05 -26.41
N ARG A 111 2.28 2.44 -26.24
CA ARG A 111 1.10 3.14 -25.70
C ARG A 111 1.32 3.57 -24.25
N ILE A 112 1.91 2.73 -23.40
CA ILE A 112 2.27 3.11 -22.03
C ILE A 112 3.22 4.32 -22.03
N GLY A 113 4.26 4.29 -22.87
CA GLY A 113 5.19 5.39 -23.04
C GLY A 113 4.50 6.68 -23.49
N ARG A 114 3.62 6.61 -24.49
CA ARG A 114 2.75 7.74 -24.92
C ARG A 114 1.96 8.30 -23.74
N ASN A 115 1.26 7.45 -23.00
CA ASN A 115 0.37 7.88 -21.93
C ASN A 115 1.14 8.49 -20.75
N LEU A 116 2.31 7.95 -20.42
CA LEU A 116 3.20 8.50 -19.41
C LEU A 116 3.76 9.87 -19.83
N LEU A 117 4.16 10.01 -21.10
CA LEU A 117 4.63 11.29 -21.64
C LEU A 117 3.53 12.36 -21.59
N LEU A 118 2.31 12.04 -22.03
CA LEU A 118 1.17 12.94 -21.95
C LEU A 118 0.89 13.35 -20.49
N LEU A 119 0.93 12.40 -19.56
CA LEU A 119 0.76 12.67 -18.13
C LEU A 119 1.85 13.61 -17.57
N LEU A 120 3.11 13.41 -17.96
CA LEU A 120 4.25 14.24 -17.55
C LEU A 120 4.11 15.68 -18.04
N LEU A 121 3.71 15.83 -19.30
CA LEU A 121 3.45 17.12 -19.95
C LEU A 121 2.15 17.80 -19.46
N GLY A 122 1.33 17.09 -18.66
CA GLY A 122 0.07 17.61 -18.13
C GLY A 122 -1.09 17.57 -19.12
N HIS A 123 -0.93 16.89 -20.24
CA HIS A 123 -1.94 16.73 -21.27
C HIS A 123 -3.03 15.75 -20.84
N THR A 124 -4.26 16.03 -21.23
CA THR A 124 -5.43 15.21 -20.87
C THR A 124 -5.77 14.23 -22.00
N SER A 125 -6.43 13.12 -21.65
CA SER A 125 -6.91 12.17 -22.65
C SER A 125 -8.01 12.80 -23.51
N LEU A 126 -8.08 12.38 -24.77
CA LEU A 126 -8.99 12.92 -25.77
C LEU A 126 -10.46 12.74 -25.36
N SER A 127 -10.77 11.72 -24.57
CA SER A 127 -12.13 11.39 -24.11
C SER A 127 -12.63 12.17 -22.89
N ARG A 128 -11.89 13.15 -22.35
CA ARG A 128 -12.26 13.82 -21.11
C ARG A 128 -13.38 14.87 -21.30
N SER A 129 -14.57 14.58 -20.79
CA SER A 129 -15.60 15.61 -20.51
C SER A 129 -15.31 16.31 -19.17
N GLU A 130 -15.45 17.63 -19.09
CA GLU A 130 -15.21 18.45 -17.89
C GLU A 130 -15.95 17.94 -16.63
N VAL A 131 -17.13 17.33 -16.79
CA VAL A 131 -17.94 16.76 -15.69
C VAL A 131 -17.30 15.54 -15.01
N ALA A 132 -16.41 14.82 -15.71
CA ALA A 132 -15.69 13.64 -15.19
C ALA A 132 -14.40 14.00 -14.42
N SER A 133 -14.08 15.29 -14.30
CA SER A 133 -12.81 15.78 -13.75
C SER A 133 -12.72 15.77 -12.23
N LEU A 134 -13.83 15.63 -11.52
CA LEU A 134 -13.87 15.41 -10.07
C LEU A 134 -13.54 13.94 -9.79
N SER A 135 -12.26 13.60 -9.88
CA SER A 135 -11.76 12.27 -9.55
C SER A 135 -12.15 11.94 -8.10
N GLY A 136 -13.02 10.95 -7.90
CA GLY A 136 -13.38 10.44 -6.57
C GLY A 136 -12.17 9.97 -5.75
N ASP A 137 -11.02 9.83 -6.39
CA ASP A 137 -9.76 9.44 -5.78
C ASP A 137 -9.11 10.56 -4.95
N ARG A 138 -9.60 11.80 -5.02
CA ARG A 138 -8.99 12.94 -4.32
C ARG A 138 -8.94 12.72 -2.80
N VAL A 139 -10.00 12.17 -2.21
CA VAL A 139 -10.06 11.81 -0.79
C VAL A 139 -9.01 10.75 -0.44
N LEU A 140 -8.90 9.70 -1.26
CA LEU A 140 -7.91 8.63 -1.08
C LEU A 140 -6.48 9.16 -1.18
N PHE A 141 -6.19 10.01 -2.17
CA PHE A 141 -4.90 10.65 -2.35
C PHE A 141 -4.52 11.57 -1.20
N PHE A 142 -5.48 12.31 -0.66
CA PHE A 142 -5.25 13.17 0.49
C PHE A 142 -4.78 12.35 1.70
N ILE A 143 -5.53 11.29 2.06
CA ILE A 143 -5.21 10.44 3.22
C ILE A 143 -3.89 9.68 2.98
N PHE A 144 -3.70 9.09 1.80
CA PHE A 144 -2.49 8.32 1.47
C PHE A 144 -1.24 9.19 1.39
N GLY A 145 -1.36 10.42 0.88
CA GLY A 145 -0.27 11.39 0.85
C GLY A 145 0.19 11.79 2.26
N PHE A 146 -0.77 12.01 3.17
CA PHE A 146 -0.44 12.30 4.57
C PHE A 146 0.16 11.08 5.29
N PHE A 147 -0.36 9.87 5.04
CA PHE A 147 0.24 8.63 5.52
C PHE A 147 1.72 8.51 5.11
N ALA A 148 2.06 8.84 3.87
CA ALA A 148 3.44 8.78 3.38
C ALA A 148 4.38 9.73 4.14
N PHE A 149 3.91 10.92 4.56
CA PHE A 149 4.67 11.81 5.43
C PHE A 149 4.89 11.22 6.82
N LEU A 150 3.84 10.69 7.46
CA LEU A 150 3.97 10.05 8.78
C LEU A 150 4.88 8.81 8.75
N HIS A 151 4.91 8.10 7.61
CA HIS A 151 5.80 6.96 7.42
C HIS A 151 7.28 7.34 7.50
N LEU A 152 7.67 8.51 6.97
CA LEU A 152 9.04 9.03 7.12
C LEU A 152 9.40 9.22 8.60
N LEU A 153 8.55 9.93 9.36
CA LEU A 153 8.86 10.31 10.75
C LEU A 153 9.20 9.10 11.62
N VAL A 154 8.45 8.01 11.47
CA VAL A 154 8.66 6.80 12.27
C VAL A 154 9.93 6.04 11.86
N TYR A 155 10.24 6.01 10.56
CA TYR A 155 11.48 5.41 10.09
C TYR A 155 12.72 6.20 10.50
N GLU A 156 12.60 7.52 10.55
CA GLU A 156 13.68 8.40 10.95
C GLU A 156 13.96 8.36 12.45
N PHE A 157 12.92 8.39 13.30
CA PHE A 157 13.09 8.58 14.74
C PHE A 157 12.89 7.34 15.60
N GLN A 158 12.18 6.30 15.14
CA GLN A 158 11.86 5.14 15.99
C GLN A 158 12.64 3.87 15.65
N PHE A 159 12.79 3.54 14.36
CA PHE A 159 13.29 2.22 13.99
C PHE A 159 14.81 2.05 14.10
N GLY A 160 15.56 3.13 14.31
CA GLY A 160 17.02 3.11 14.18
C GLY A 160 17.47 2.52 12.83
N ALA A 161 16.57 2.54 11.84
CA ALA A 161 16.77 1.95 10.54
C ALA A 161 17.73 2.83 9.74
N LYS A 162 18.45 2.22 8.81
CA LYS A 162 19.21 3.01 7.84
C LYS A 162 18.20 3.76 6.97
N ILE A 163 18.20 5.09 7.07
CA ILE A 163 17.37 5.94 6.23
C ILE A 163 18.00 6.02 4.84
N TYR A 164 17.16 5.86 3.81
CA TYR A 164 17.57 5.99 2.42
C TYR A 164 17.00 7.29 1.83
N TRP A 165 17.63 7.81 0.77
CA TRP A 165 17.08 8.94 0.02
C TRP A 165 15.66 8.68 -0.52
N SER A 166 15.33 7.41 -0.79
CA SER A 166 13.98 6.99 -1.14
C SER A 166 12.97 7.31 -0.04
N THR A 167 13.35 7.20 1.24
CA THR A 167 12.46 7.47 2.38
C THR A 167 12.08 8.94 2.46
N TYR A 168 13.02 9.86 2.23
CA TYR A 168 12.72 11.30 2.13
C TYR A 168 11.86 11.62 0.90
N LEU A 169 12.15 10.97 -0.23
CA LEU A 169 11.37 11.16 -1.45
C LEU A 169 9.91 10.70 -1.31
N ILE A 170 9.64 9.66 -0.50
CA ILE A 170 8.27 9.23 -0.16
C ILE A 170 7.49 10.38 0.50
N ALA A 171 8.09 11.09 1.45
CA ALA A 171 7.42 12.22 2.10
C ALA A 171 7.16 13.38 1.12
N ILE A 172 8.15 13.75 0.29
CA ILE A 172 8.01 14.82 -0.70
C ILE A 172 6.87 14.50 -1.69
N LEU A 173 6.86 13.29 -2.25
CA LEU A 173 5.82 12.85 -3.19
C LEU A 173 4.47 12.68 -2.50
N GLY A 174 4.47 12.25 -1.23
CA GLY A 174 3.29 12.19 -0.37
C GLY A 174 2.64 13.55 -0.17
N LEU A 175 3.44 14.58 0.13
CA LEU A 175 2.96 15.95 0.27
C LEU A 175 2.48 16.55 -1.07
N ALA A 176 3.16 16.24 -2.18
CA ALA A 176 2.69 16.62 -3.51
C ALA A 176 1.34 15.98 -3.83
N LEU A 177 1.15 14.70 -3.48
CA LEU A 177 -0.11 13.98 -3.62
C LEU A 177 -1.20 14.56 -2.71
N PHE A 178 -0.86 14.87 -1.46
CA PHE A 178 -1.74 15.52 -0.48
C PHE A 178 -2.28 16.85 -1.02
N TRP A 179 -1.44 17.72 -1.55
CA TRP A 179 -1.87 18.99 -2.17
C TRP A 179 -2.54 18.85 -3.53
N GLY A 180 -2.48 17.67 -4.14
CA GLY A 180 -3.09 17.41 -5.44
C GLY A 180 -2.24 17.90 -6.62
N ILE A 181 -0.96 18.23 -6.37
CA ILE A 181 -0.01 18.65 -7.40
C ILE A 181 0.23 17.45 -8.32
N LYS A 182 -0.24 17.58 -9.58
CA LYS A 182 -0.19 16.50 -10.58
C LYS A 182 -0.60 15.13 -9.98
N ALA A 183 -1.69 15.09 -9.22
CA ALA A 183 -2.00 14.01 -8.28
C ALA A 183 -1.79 12.57 -8.81
N ARG A 184 -2.28 12.24 -10.01
CA ARG A 184 -2.09 10.90 -10.59
C ARG A 184 -0.62 10.56 -10.86
N PHE A 185 0.14 11.52 -11.37
CA PHE A 185 1.58 11.37 -11.58
C PHE A 185 2.32 11.19 -10.25
N SER A 186 2.04 12.07 -9.28
CA SER A 186 2.62 12.01 -7.93
C SER A 186 2.30 10.67 -7.25
N PHE A 187 1.08 10.15 -7.40
CA PHE A 187 0.69 8.83 -6.92
C PHE A 187 1.48 7.70 -7.57
N MET A 188 1.60 7.69 -8.90
CA MET A 188 2.37 6.66 -9.61
C MET A 188 3.84 6.64 -9.19
N LEU A 189 4.46 7.83 -9.09
CA LEU A 189 5.85 7.95 -8.68
C LEU A 189 6.01 7.56 -7.20
N LEU A 190 5.11 8.01 -6.32
CA LEU A 190 5.10 7.63 -4.91
C LEU A 190 5.04 6.10 -4.76
N VAL A 191 4.12 5.44 -5.47
CA VAL A 191 3.99 3.97 -5.47
C VAL A 191 5.29 3.29 -5.89
N ALA A 192 5.93 3.77 -6.98
CA ALA A 192 7.19 3.20 -7.45
C ALA A 192 8.32 3.34 -6.43
N VAL A 193 8.46 4.53 -5.82
CA VAL A 193 9.47 4.80 -4.79
C VAL A 193 9.18 3.98 -3.53
N MET A 194 7.93 3.89 -3.08
CA MET A 194 7.53 3.07 -1.93
C MET A 194 7.81 1.58 -2.18
N ALA A 195 7.66 1.09 -3.41
CA ALA A 195 7.91 -0.31 -3.74
C ALA A 195 9.40 -0.62 -3.68
N PHE A 196 10.24 0.27 -4.22
CA PHE A 196 11.68 0.19 -4.12
C PHE A 196 12.17 0.28 -2.66
N ASP A 197 11.71 1.29 -1.93
CA ASP A 197 12.05 1.52 -0.53
C ASP A 197 11.68 0.31 0.33
N SER A 198 10.53 -0.30 0.08
CA SER A 198 10.09 -1.51 0.80
C SER A 198 11.04 -2.70 0.62
N ILE A 199 11.75 -2.79 -0.50
CA ILE A 199 12.81 -3.79 -0.75
C ILE A 199 14.11 -3.38 -0.06
N ALA A 200 14.49 -2.11 -0.16
CA ALA A 200 15.71 -1.58 0.47
C ALA A 200 15.68 -1.69 2.00
N GLN A 201 14.50 -1.51 2.60
CA GLN A 201 14.28 -1.51 4.04
C GLN A 201 13.98 -2.91 4.62
N MET A 202 14.18 -3.98 3.83
CA MET A 202 14.04 -5.34 4.34
C MET A 202 15.16 -5.69 5.32
N PRO A 203 14.86 -6.42 6.41
CA PRO A 203 13.56 -7.01 6.77
C PRO A 203 12.52 -6.01 7.28
N SER A 204 11.24 -6.23 6.95
CA SER A 204 10.15 -5.36 7.43
C SER A 204 10.05 -5.39 8.95
N LEU A 205 9.98 -4.22 9.58
CA LEU A 205 10.05 -4.08 11.02
C LEU A 205 8.69 -4.07 11.71
N SER A 206 7.57 -3.90 10.99
CA SER A 206 6.26 -3.73 11.63
C SER A 206 5.05 -4.17 10.79
N ASN A 207 3.91 -4.32 11.48
CA ASN A 207 2.62 -4.70 10.89
C ASN A 207 2.16 -3.70 9.82
N HIS A 208 2.19 -2.39 10.10
CA HIS A 208 1.72 -1.38 9.15
C HIS A 208 2.53 -1.40 7.84
N THR A 209 3.84 -1.65 7.89
CA THR A 209 4.69 -1.81 6.70
C THR A 209 4.28 -3.05 5.89
N ILE A 210 4.02 -4.20 6.54
CA ILE A 210 3.54 -5.39 5.84
C ILE A 210 2.18 -5.15 5.17
N LEU A 211 1.20 -4.60 5.91
CA LEU A 211 -0.13 -4.30 5.36
C LEU A 211 -0.05 -3.34 4.16
N LYS A 212 0.73 -2.27 4.30
CA LYS A 212 1.06 -1.33 3.22
C LYS A 212 1.65 -2.05 2.01
N ASN A 213 2.62 -2.94 2.21
CA ASN A 213 3.31 -3.64 1.12
C ASN A 213 2.38 -4.57 0.35
N PHE A 214 1.49 -5.30 1.02
CA PHE A 214 0.47 -6.13 0.34
C PHE A 214 -0.45 -5.27 -0.52
N PHE A 215 -0.94 -4.14 0.01
CA PHE A 215 -1.76 -3.21 -0.77
C PHE A 215 -0.99 -2.60 -1.96
N LEU A 216 0.28 -2.25 -1.74
CA LEU A 216 1.16 -1.69 -2.76
C LEU A 216 1.43 -2.70 -3.90
N SER A 217 1.65 -3.98 -3.57
CA SER A 217 1.78 -5.04 -4.57
C SER A 217 0.54 -5.14 -5.45
N ALA A 218 -0.66 -5.02 -4.87
CA ALA A 218 -1.90 -4.99 -5.65
C ALA A 218 -1.96 -3.77 -6.59
N ILE A 219 -1.59 -2.58 -6.10
CA ILE A 219 -1.49 -1.36 -6.93
C ILE A 219 -0.55 -1.57 -8.11
N VAL A 220 0.65 -2.11 -7.88
CA VAL A 220 1.64 -2.33 -8.94
C VAL A 220 1.15 -3.35 -9.96
N ILE A 221 0.65 -4.51 -9.51
CA ILE A 221 0.15 -5.58 -10.39
C ILE A 221 -1.03 -5.07 -11.23
N SER A 222 -2.01 -4.42 -10.60
CA SER A 222 -3.16 -3.86 -11.32
C SER A 222 -2.73 -2.74 -12.26
N GLY A 223 -1.87 -1.83 -11.82
CA GLY A 223 -1.37 -0.71 -12.60
C GLY A 223 -0.68 -1.17 -13.88
N VAL A 224 0.25 -2.13 -13.77
CA VAL A 224 0.94 -2.72 -14.93
C VAL A 224 -0.05 -3.45 -15.84
N ALA A 225 -0.92 -4.29 -15.30
CA ALA A 225 -1.88 -5.05 -16.09
C ALA A 225 -2.89 -4.15 -16.83
N ARG A 226 -3.37 -3.08 -16.18
CA ARG A 226 -4.32 -2.11 -16.75
C ARG A 226 -3.64 -1.20 -17.76
N ALA A 227 -2.40 -0.78 -17.52
CA ALA A 227 -1.61 0.00 -18.47
C ALA A 227 -1.33 -0.80 -19.77
N LEU A 228 -0.99 -2.09 -19.64
CA LEU A 228 -0.79 -2.99 -20.78
C LEU A 228 -2.07 -3.28 -21.58
N ARG A 229 -3.26 -3.11 -20.98
CA ARG A 229 -4.55 -3.28 -21.66
C ARG A 229 -5.20 -1.98 -22.13
N GLY A 230 -4.71 -0.83 -21.66
CA GLY A 230 -5.25 0.49 -22.05
C GLY A 230 -6.53 0.77 -21.28
N HIS A 231 -6.60 0.33 -20.04
CA HIS A 231 -7.80 0.53 -19.22
C HIS A 231 -7.79 1.91 -18.55
N THR A 232 -8.97 2.38 -18.20
CA THR A 232 -9.14 3.71 -17.61
C THR A 232 -8.80 3.73 -16.13
N TRP A 233 -8.58 4.93 -15.60
CA TRP A 233 -8.30 5.14 -14.17
C TRP A 233 -9.43 4.63 -13.24
N ASN A 234 -10.68 4.74 -13.66
CA ASN A 234 -11.83 4.20 -12.92
C ASN A 234 -11.78 2.66 -12.85
N GLN A 235 -11.37 2.01 -13.94
CA GLN A 235 -11.21 0.55 -13.97
C GLN A 235 -10.06 0.10 -13.08
N PHE A 236 -8.96 0.88 -13.01
CA PHE A 236 -7.89 0.63 -12.06
C PHE A 236 -8.40 0.66 -10.60
N TRP A 237 -9.16 1.67 -10.19
CA TRP A 237 -9.72 1.71 -8.83
C TRP A 237 -10.74 0.61 -8.56
N SER A 238 -11.56 0.23 -9.55
CA SER A 238 -12.50 -0.88 -9.39
C SER A 238 -11.81 -2.22 -9.07
N ASP A 239 -10.53 -2.37 -9.44
CA ASP A 239 -9.72 -3.53 -9.08
C ASP A 239 -9.05 -3.41 -7.70
N ILE A 240 -8.64 -2.20 -7.32
CA ILE A 240 -7.83 -1.97 -6.11
C ILE A 240 -8.67 -1.83 -4.85
N LEU A 241 -9.82 -1.16 -4.92
CA LEU A 241 -10.68 -0.93 -3.75
C LEU A 241 -11.11 -2.24 -3.05
N PRO A 242 -11.51 -3.31 -3.77
CA PRO A 242 -11.81 -4.61 -3.15
C PRO A 242 -10.64 -5.21 -2.37
N VAL A 243 -9.40 -5.02 -2.85
CA VAL A 243 -8.20 -5.49 -2.13
C VAL A 243 -8.05 -4.74 -0.81
N GLY A 244 -8.16 -3.41 -0.81
CA GLY A 244 -8.08 -2.61 0.41
C GLY A 244 -9.13 -3.02 1.45
N ARG A 245 -10.36 -3.29 1.01
CA ARG A 245 -11.46 -3.80 1.86
C ARG A 245 -11.13 -5.17 2.46
N THR A 246 -10.64 -6.08 1.63
CA THR A 246 -10.28 -7.44 2.05
C THR A 246 -9.13 -7.42 3.05
N LEU A 247 -8.08 -6.62 2.81
CA LEU A 247 -6.96 -6.48 3.73
C LEU A 247 -7.41 -5.92 5.09
N LEU A 248 -8.29 -4.92 5.11
CA LEU A 248 -8.83 -4.37 6.36
C LEU A 248 -9.64 -5.40 7.15
N VAL A 249 -10.52 -6.13 6.48
CA VAL A 249 -11.35 -7.16 7.11
C VAL A 249 -10.50 -8.30 7.66
N ILE A 250 -9.48 -8.75 6.92
CA ILE A 250 -8.53 -9.77 7.40
C ILE A 250 -7.78 -9.23 8.63
N MET A 251 -7.34 -7.97 8.60
CA MET A 251 -6.68 -7.33 9.74
C MET A 251 -7.59 -7.32 10.97
N TYR A 252 -8.88 -6.95 10.84
CA TYR A 252 -9.82 -6.98 11.97
C TYR A 252 -10.07 -8.39 12.48
N PHE A 253 -10.25 -9.36 11.57
CA PHE A 253 -10.42 -10.75 11.95
C PHE A 253 -9.24 -11.23 12.82
N PHE A 254 -8.00 -11.02 12.37
CA PHE A 254 -6.82 -11.41 13.15
C PHE A 254 -6.57 -10.54 14.37
N GLY A 255 -6.98 -9.26 14.33
CA GLY A 255 -6.99 -8.36 15.48
C GLY A 255 -7.79 -8.92 16.65
N VAL A 256 -8.98 -9.47 16.37
CA VAL A 256 -9.83 -10.16 17.35
C VAL A 256 -9.29 -11.55 17.64
N PHE A 257 -9.02 -12.35 16.62
CA PHE A 257 -8.67 -13.76 16.76
C PHE A 257 -7.42 -13.94 17.64
N HIS A 258 -6.36 -13.15 17.40
CA HIS A 258 -5.17 -13.20 18.22
C HIS A 258 -5.41 -12.82 19.69
N LYS A 259 -6.41 -11.98 19.98
CA LYS A 259 -6.79 -11.54 21.35
C LYS A 259 -7.63 -12.57 22.10
N ILE A 260 -8.06 -13.66 21.45
CA ILE A 260 -8.76 -14.79 22.09
C ILE A 260 -7.72 -15.67 22.83
N ASN A 261 -7.10 -15.10 23.87
CA ASN A 261 -6.09 -15.75 24.70
C ASN A 261 -6.21 -15.33 26.16
N GLN A 262 -5.63 -16.13 27.05
CA GLN A 262 -5.73 -15.96 28.51
C GLN A 262 -5.14 -14.63 29.00
N ASP A 263 -4.00 -14.22 28.43
CA ASP A 263 -3.25 -13.07 28.93
C ASP A 263 -3.85 -11.73 28.48
N PHE A 264 -4.46 -11.66 27.29
CA PHE A 264 -5.16 -10.46 26.86
C PHE A 264 -6.38 -10.15 27.73
N LEU A 265 -7.05 -11.19 28.22
CA LEU A 265 -8.23 -11.09 29.09
C LEU A 265 -7.86 -10.89 30.58
N ASN A 266 -6.58 -10.93 30.93
CA ASN A 266 -6.09 -10.75 32.29
C ASN A 266 -5.75 -9.27 32.56
N PRO A 267 -6.46 -8.57 33.47
CA PRO A 267 -6.19 -7.17 33.80
C PRO A 267 -4.78 -6.88 34.31
N GLN A 268 -4.06 -7.88 34.83
CA GLN A 268 -2.71 -7.69 35.36
C GLN A 268 -1.65 -7.52 34.26
N VAL A 269 -1.90 -8.02 33.05
CA VAL A 269 -0.90 -8.03 31.96
C VAL A 269 -1.45 -7.60 30.60
N SER A 270 -2.75 -7.32 30.50
CA SER A 270 -3.41 -7.05 29.23
C SER A 270 -2.78 -5.87 28.50
N CYS A 271 -2.53 -6.07 27.22
CA CYS A 271 -2.05 -5.03 26.34
C CYS A 271 -3.05 -3.88 26.14
N ALA A 272 -4.36 -4.12 26.30
CA ALA A 272 -5.34 -3.03 26.23
C ALA A 272 -5.07 -1.98 27.33
N LEU A 273 -4.69 -2.46 28.51
CA LEU A 273 -4.40 -1.63 29.68
C LEU A 273 -3.03 -0.97 29.58
N ALA A 274 -2.00 -1.71 29.14
CA ALA A 274 -0.68 -1.15 28.88
C ALA A 274 -0.73 0.01 27.86
N LEU A 275 -1.57 -0.10 26.83
CA LEU A 275 -1.78 0.97 25.85
C LEU A 275 -2.62 2.13 26.40
N TRP A 276 -3.59 1.85 27.28
CA TRP A 276 -4.36 2.88 27.97
C TRP A 276 -3.48 3.74 28.88
N ASP A 277 -2.54 3.12 29.58
CA ASP A 277 -1.59 3.82 30.45
C ASP A 277 -0.66 4.75 29.67
N MET A 278 -0.52 4.54 28.35
CA MET A 278 0.23 5.40 27.42
C MET A 278 -0.64 6.51 26.78
N MET A 279 -1.88 6.72 27.22
CA MET A 279 -2.74 7.79 26.71
C MET A 279 -2.31 9.17 27.24
N PRO A 280 -2.60 10.27 26.52
CA PRO A 280 -2.16 11.61 26.92
C PRO A 280 -3.01 12.20 28.06
N GLY A 281 -2.41 13.14 28.79
CA GLY A 281 -3.09 13.97 29.77
C GLY A 281 -3.60 13.18 30.98
N ILE A 282 -4.85 13.43 31.37
CA ILE A 282 -5.49 12.79 32.53
C ILE A 282 -6.08 11.40 32.22
N LEU A 283 -6.06 10.97 30.96
CA LEU A 283 -6.71 9.72 30.54
C LEU A 283 -6.19 8.47 31.29
N PRO A 284 -4.87 8.31 31.51
CA PRO A 284 -4.34 7.18 32.29
C PRO A 284 -4.83 7.15 33.73
N SER A 285 -5.29 8.27 34.29
CA SER A 285 -5.83 8.31 35.65
C SER A 285 -7.21 7.65 35.77
N PHE A 286 -7.92 7.45 34.67
CA PHE A 286 -9.19 6.72 34.65
C PHE A 286 -8.95 5.20 34.60
N ARG A 287 -8.42 4.66 35.69
CA ARG A 287 -8.21 3.23 35.92
C ARG A 287 -9.03 2.76 37.10
N GLY A 288 -9.35 1.48 37.13
CA GLY A 288 -10.11 0.87 38.23
C GLY A 288 -10.62 -0.49 37.82
N GLU A 289 -10.90 -1.36 38.79
CA GLU A 289 -11.22 -2.77 38.55
C GLU A 289 -12.30 -2.98 37.47
N TYR A 290 -13.38 -2.18 37.52
CA TYR A 290 -14.43 -2.23 36.50
C TYR A 290 -13.99 -1.64 35.15
N LEU A 291 -13.34 -0.48 35.14
CA LEU A 291 -12.89 0.21 33.92
C LEU A 291 -11.86 -0.60 33.15
N ASP A 292 -11.01 -1.33 33.86
CA ASP A 292 -9.98 -2.18 33.27
C ASP A 292 -10.63 -3.27 32.38
N TYR A 293 -11.68 -3.91 32.86
CA TYR A 293 -12.46 -4.83 32.03
C TYR A 293 -13.19 -4.12 30.88
N VAL A 294 -13.68 -2.89 31.07
CA VAL A 294 -14.28 -2.10 29.97
C VAL A 294 -13.28 -1.86 28.86
N TYR A 295 -12.00 -1.56 29.15
CA TYR A 295 -10.99 -1.34 28.12
C TYR A 295 -10.61 -2.63 27.39
N ILE A 296 -10.49 -3.74 28.11
CA ILE A 296 -10.21 -5.07 27.55
C ILE A 296 -11.35 -5.52 26.63
N TYR A 297 -12.56 -5.65 27.19
CA TYR A 297 -13.72 -6.15 26.45
C TYR A 297 -14.26 -5.14 25.46
N GLY A 298 -14.09 -3.84 25.70
CA GLY A 298 -14.45 -2.78 24.78
C GLY A 298 -13.63 -2.85 23.50
N THR A 299 -12.30 -3.03 23.61
CA THR A 299 -11.43 -3.26 22.44
C THR A 299 -11.88 -4.49 21.66
N PHE A 300 -12.10 -5.60 22.35
CA PHE A 300 -12.56 -6.85 21.75
C PHE A 300 -13.91 -6.71 21.05
N THR A 301 -14.85 -6.03 21.69
CA THR A 301 -16.22 -5.82 21.19
C THR A 301 -16.24 -4.89 19.98
N VAL A 302 -15.50 -3.78 20.01
CA VAL A 302 -15.43 -2.84 18.88
C VAL A 302 -14.80 -3.51 17.67
N GLU A 303 -13.66 -4.17 17.82
CA GLU A 303 -13.01 -4.88 16.70
C GLU A 303 -13.92 -5.99 16.13
N GLY A 304 -14.60 -6.76 16.98
CA GLY A 304 -15.57 -7.78 16.56
C GLY A 304 -16.80 -7.20 15.86
N ALA A 305 -17.35 -6.09 16.38
CA ALA A 305 -18.47 -5.39 15.78
C ALA A 305 -18.09 -4.83 14.39
N LEU A 306 -16.90 -4.26 14.24
CA LEU A 306 -16.42 -3.74 12.96
C LEU A 306 -16.39 -4.81 11.87
N LEU A 307 -15.98 -6.04 12.21
CA LEU A 307 -16.03 -7.17 11.27
C LEU A 307 -17.45 -7.35 10.73
N VAL A 308 -18.45 -7.43 11.61
CA VAL A 308 -19.85 -7.63 11.23
C VAL A 308 -20.42 -6.43 10.47
N LEU A 309 -20.22 -5.22 11.00
CA LEU A 309 -20.78 -3.97 10.44
C LEU A 309 -20.27 -3.71 9.03
N LEU A 310 -19.00 -3.98 8.73
CA LEU A 310 -18.42 -3.75 7.40
C LEU A 310 -18.94 -4.73 6.33
N PHE A 311 -19.30 -5.96 6.73
CA PHE A 311 -19.89 -6.96 5.83
C PHE A 311 -21.34 -6.65 5.49
N VAL A 312 -22.13 -6.15 6.46
CA VAL A 312 -23.56 -5.88 6.27
C VAL A 312 -23.76 -4.55 5.52
N PRO A 313 -24.27 -4.54 4.28
CA PRO A 313 -24.34 -3.32 3.46
C PRO A 313 -25.04 -2.13 4.13
N GLN A 314 -26.15 -2.39 4.84
CA GLN A 314 -26.95 -1.36 5.51
C GLN A 314 -26.26 -0.75 6.74
N LEU A 315 -25.35 -1.50 7.38
CA LEU A 315 -24.63 -1.07 8.58
C LEU A 315 -23.21 -0.61 8.27
N ARG A 316 -22.74 -0.78 7.03
CA ARG A 316 -21.38 -0.52 6.61
C ARG A 316 -20.93 0.91 6.88
N HIS A 317 -21.79 1.89 6.64
CA HIS A 317 -21.45 3.30 6.92
C HIS A 317 -21.19 3.54 8.42
N ILE A 318 -21.94 2.84 9.28
CA ILE A 318 -21.72 2.85 10.73
C ILE A 318 -20.38 2.18 11.04
N GLY A 319 -20.09 1.03 10.42
CA GLY A 319 -18.79 0.35 10.53
C GLY A 319 -17.61 1.24 10.12
N ILE A 320 -17.72 1.97 9.01
CA ILE A 320 -16.72 2.93 8.54
C ILE A 320 -16.50 4.03 9.59
N SER A 321 -17.59 4.63 10.07
CA SER A 321 -17.56 5.72 11.04
C SER A 321 -16.95 5.28 12.38
N LEU A 322 -17.41 4.13 12.91
CA LEU A 322 -16.90 3.54 14.15
C LEU A 322 -15.42 3.16 14.01
N GLY A 323 -15.02 2.59 12.87
CA GLY A 323 -13.64 2.20 12.61
C GLY A 323 -12.69 3.40 12.55
N MET A 324 -13.11 4.50 11.90
CA MET A 324 -12.35 5.75 11.89
C MET A 324 -12.20 6.33 13.30
N ALA A 325 -13.30 6.40 14.07
CA ALA A 325 -13.26 6.88 15.45
C ALA A 325 -12.35 6.01 16.34
N PHE A 326 -12.44 4.69 16.21
CA PHE A 326 -11.60 3.75 16.93
C PHE A 326 -10.12 3.93 16.59
N HIS A 327 -9.77 4.09 15.32
CA HIS A 327 -8.38 4.31 14.92
C HIS A 327 -7.84 5.70 15.32
N MET A 328 -8.70 6.72 15.36
CA MET A 328 -8.33 8.00 15.98
C MET A 328 -8.03 7.81 17.47
N LEU A 329 -8.88 7.13 18.23
CA LEU A 329 -8.61 6.84 19.64
C LEU A 329 -7.30 6.07 19.83
N LEU A 330 -7.06 5.02 19.04
CA LEU A 330 -5.81 4.26 19.11
C LEU A 330 -4.59 5.15 18.82
N ALA A 331 -4.68 6.07 17.86
CA ALA A 331 -3.56 6.94 17.51
C ALA A 331 -3.04 7.76 18.70
N LEU A 332 -3.89 8.09 19.68
CA LEU A 332 -3.51 8.89 20.84
C LEU A 332 -2.47 8.23 21.76
N SER A 333 -2.40 6.90 21.79
CA SER A 333 -1.40 6.23 22.62
C SER A 333 0.00 6.69 22.23
N ALA A 334 0.91 6.83 23.19
CA ALA A 334 2.29 7.26 22.94
C ALA A 334 3.14 6.25 22.12
N TYR A 335 2.53 5.19 21.58
CA TYR A 335 3.22 4.24 20.73
C TYR A 335 3.44 4.81 19.32
N ALA A 336 4.71 4.99 18.95
CA ALA A 336 5.16 5.63 17.71
C ALA A 336 4.47 5.15 16.43
N MET A 337 4.12 3.86 16.37
CA MET A 337 3.58 3.24 15.16
C MET A 337 2.10 3.51 14.94
N TYR A 338 1.36 3.95 15.96
CA TYR A 338 -0.09 4.03 15.87
C TYR A 338 -0.58 5.20 15.04
N ALA A 339 0.12 6.34 15.03
CA ALA A 339 -0.24 7.43 14.12
C ALA A 339 -0.23 6.99 12.64
N PRO A 340 0.87 6.46 12.06
CA PRO A 340 0.83 6.01 10.66
C PRO A 340 -0.05 4.78 10.45
N PHE A 341 -0.11 3.83 11.40
CA PHE A 341 -1.00 2.67 11.28
C PHE A 341 -2.48 3.07 11.25
N SER A 342 -2.90 4.01 12.11
CA SER A 342 -4.27 4.52 12.14
C SER A 342 -4.62 5.30 10.88
N VAL A 343 -3.73 6.14 10.34
CA VAL A 343 -3.99 6.82 9.06
C VAL A 343 -4.07 5.83 7.89
N LEU A 344 -3.22 4.79 7.88
CA LEU A 344 -3.34 3.70 6.91
C LEU A 344 -4.67 2.95 7.03
N SER A 345 -5.11 2.66 8.26
CA SER A 345 -6.40 2.02 8.49
C SER A 345 -7.56 2.92 8.03
N ILE A 346 -7.54 4.22 8.34
CA ILE A 346 -8.53 5.20 7.86
C ILE A 346 -8.57 5.24 6.33
N PHE A 347 -7.41 5.17 5.65
CA PHE A 347 -7.35 5.04 4.20
C PHE A 347 -8.03 3.74 3.70
N LEU A 348 -7.81 2.61 4.38
CA LEU A 348 -8.46 1.35 4.02
C LEU A 348 -9.98 1.38 4.29
N HIS A 349 -10.44 2.09 5.32
CA HIS A 349 -11.87 2.36 5.50
C HIS A 349 -12.42 3.22 4.36
N ALA A 350 -11.68 4.23 3.90
CA ALA A 350 -12.07 5.03 2.75
C ALA A 350 -12.14 4.20 1.45
N CYS A 351 -11.49 3.03 1.38
CA CYS A 351 -11.66 2.11 0.25
C CYS A 351 -13.08 1.50 0.17
N PHE A 352 -13.88 1.57 1.23
CA PHE A 352 -15.30 1.18 1.21
C PHE A 352 -16.19 2.26 0.58
N LEU A 353 -15.68 3.46 0.30
CA LEU A 353 -16.47 4.48 -0.40
C LEU A 353 -16.69 4.08 -1.85
N SER A 354 -17.91 4.32 -2.34
CA SER A 354 -18.20 4.23 -3.75
C SER A 354 -17.67 5.46 -4.50
N PRO A 355 -17.46 5.38 -5.83
CA PRO A 355 -17.10 6.55 -6.60
C PRO A 355 -18.09 7.71 -6.48
N ASP A 356 -19.38 7.42 -6.27
CA ASP A 356 -20.41 8.43 -6.03
C ASP A 356 -20.27 9.07 -4.65
N ALA A 357 -20.08 8.29 -3.59
CA ALA A 357 -19.83 8.78 -2.24
C ALA A 357 -18.60 9.71 -2.20
N SER A 358 -17.49 9.30 -2.83
CA SER A 358 -16.30 10.16 -2.92
C SER A 358 -16.55 11.44 -3.72
N ARG A 359 -17.36 11.40 -4.78
CA ARG A 359 -17.76 12.61 -5.52
C ARG A 359 -18.62 13.54 -4.67
N ASN A 360 -19.53 13.00 -3.85
CA ASN A 360 -20.35 13.79 -2.95
C ASN A 360 -19.50 14.53 -1.91
N ILE A 361 -18.48 13.86 -1.36
CA ILE A 361 -17.50 14.48 -0.46
C ILE A 361 -16.78 15.63 -1.16
N VAL A 362 -16.16 15.38 -2.33
CA VAL A 362 -15.35 16.41 -3.02
C VAL A 362 -16.20 17.58 -3.55
N ARG A 363 -17.49 17.35 -3.81
CA ARG A 363 -18.43 18.40 -4.23
C ARG A 363 -19.00 19.21 -3.07
N SER A 364 -18.84 18.75 -1.83
CA SER A 364 -19.38 19.44 -0.67
C SER A 364 -18.74 20.82 -0.50
N ILE A 365 -19.49 21.72 0.11
CA ILE A 365 -19.04 23.10 0.35
C ILE A 365 -17.83 23.08 1.31
N GLU A 366 -17.89 22.22 2.32
CA GLU A 366 -16.83 22.07 3.32
C GLU A 366 -15.53 21.53 2.72
N TRP A 367 -15.60 20.56 1.79
CA TRP A 367 -14.40 20.10 1.09
C TRP A 367 -13.76 21.23 0.27
N LYS A 368 -14.58 22.00 -0.46
CA LYS A 368 -14.08 23.16 -1.23
C LYS A 368 -13.42 24.19 -0.32
N TYR A 369 -14.01 24.51 0.83
CA TYR A 369 -13.38 25.39 1.81
C TYR A 369 -12.03 24.87 2.30
N VAL A 370 -11.93 23.58 2.64
CA VAL A 370 -10.65 22.97 3.02
C VAL A 370 -9.64 23.08 1.89
N GLU A 371 -10.04 22.76 0.66
CA GLU A 371 -9.13 22.78 -0.49
C GLU A 371 -8.67 24.21 -0.85
N ASP A 372 -9.57 25.18 -0.81
CA ASP A 372 -9.27 26.59 -1.06
C ASP A 372 -8.39 27.18 0.06
N PHE A 373 -8.67 26.82 1.32
CA PHE A 373 -7.81 27.19 2.45
C PHE A 373 -6.40 26.64 2.27
N LEU A 374 -6.23 25.35 1.95
CA LEU A 374 -4.93 24.73 1.73
C LEU A 374 -4.13 25.35 0.56
N LYS A 375 -4.80 25.97 -0.41
CA LYS A 375 -4.17 26.69 -1.52
C LYS A 375 -3.88 28.17 -1.21
N SER A 376 -4.52 28.73 -0.19
CA SER A 376 -4.27 30.11 0.25
C SER A 376 -2.89 30.26 0.93
N PRO A 377 -2.26 31.45 0.90
CA PRO A 377 -0.99 31.68 1.60
C PRO A 377 -1.06 31.36 3.10
N LEU A 378 -2.18 31.71 3.74
CA LEU A 378 -2.41 31.43 5.17
C LEU A 378 -2.49 29.92 5.44
N GLY A 379 -3.23 29.16 4.62
CA GLY A 379 -3.34 27.72 4.80
C GLY A 379 -2.04 26.97 4.47
N ILE A 380 -1.27 27.44 3.50
CA ILE A 380 0.10 26.92 3.25
C ILE A 380 0.97 27.15 4.48
N PHE A 381 0.99 28.37 5.04
CA PHE A 381 1.74 28.68 6.25
C PHE A 381 1.30 27.81 7.44
N ALA A 382 -0.01 27.71 7.70
CA ALA A 382 -0.56 26.89 8.77
C ALA A 382 -0.21 25.40 8.61
N MET A 383 -0.21 24.89 7.39
CA MET A 383 0.13 23.49 7.12
C MET A 383 1.63 23.25 7.26
N VAL A 384 2.50 24.17 6.80
CA VAL A 384 3.94 24.09 7.04
C VAL A 384 4.25 24.09 8.54
N LEU A 385 3.60 24.96 9.31
CA LEU A 385 3.71 24.96 10.77
C LEU A 385 3.23 23.63 11.37
N THR A 386 2.11 23.09 10.90
CA THR A 386 1.58 21.79 11.36
C THR A 386 2.56 20.65 11.07
N LEU A 387 3.12 20.58 9.86
CA LEU A 387 4.12 19.57 9.49
C LEU A 387 5.42 19.71 10.30
N LEU A 388 5.84 20.95 10.59
CA LEU A 388 6.98 21.24 11.46
C LEU A 388 6.72 20.76 12.89
N LEU A 389 5.52 21.03 13.44
CA LEU A 389 5.14 20.53 14.77
C LEU A 389 5.13 19.00 14.81
N LEU A 390 4.60 18.33 13.78
CA LEU A 390 4.66 16.86 13.69
C LEU A 390 6.11 16.34 13.70
N TYR A 391 6.98 16.96 12.91
CA TYR A 391 8.40 16.60 12.85
C TYR A 391 9.09 16.80 14.21
N LEU A 392 8.90 17.96 14.84
CA LEU A 392 9.51 18.27 16.14
C LEU A 392 8.98 17.36 17.25
N SER A 393 7.68 17.08 17.28
CA SER A 393 7.10 16.13 18.24
C SER A 393 7.65 14.72 18.07
N ALA A 394 7.82 14.25 16.84
CA ALA A 394 8.43 12.95 16.55
C ALA A 394 9.91 12.91 16.95
N TRP A 395 10.67 13.97 16.64
CA TRP A 395 12.08 14.11 17.01
C TRP A 395 12.28 14.09 18.54
N LEU A 396 11.36 14.70 19.29
CA LEU A 396 11.35 14.68 20.76
C LEU A 396 10.79 13.37 21.35
N GLY A 397 10.38 12.40 20.53
CA GLY A 397 9.76 11.15 20.98
C GLY A 397 8.37 11.32 21.60
N ARG A 398 7.70 12.47 21.41
CA ARG A 398 6.39 12.79 21.98
C ARG A 398 5.26 12.35 21.04
N TYR A 399 5.07 11.05 20.90
CA TYR A 399 4.16 10.49 19.87
C TYR A 399 2.67 10.73 20.11
N SER A 400 2.22 10.92 21.35
CA SER A 400 0.85 11.39 21.61
C SER A 400 0.59 12.77 21.01
N ASP A 401 1.59 13.66 21.01
CA ASP A 401 1.46 14.97 20.36
C ASP A 401 1.43 14.85 18.85
N VAL A 402 2.24 13.93 18.28
CA VAL A 402 2.17 13.61 16.84
C VAL A 402 0.75 13.21 16.45
N ALA A 403 0.07 12.41 17.26
CA ALA A 403 -1.31 12.01 17.03
C ALA A 403 -2.29 13.20 17.15
N ILE A 404 -2.19 13.99 18.21
CA ILE A 404 -3.07 15.16 18.44
C ILE A 404 -2.91 16.18 17.30
N VAL A 405 -1.68 16.50 16.91
CA VAL A 405 -1.42 17.43 15.80
C VAL A 405 -1.90 16.83 14.47
N SER A 406 -1.78 15.52 14.27
CA SER A 406 -2.31 14.84 13.08
C SER A 406 -3.83 14.96 12.96
N PHE A 407 -4.57 15.11 14.07
CA PHE A 407 -6.02 15.28 14.03
C PHE A 407 -6.45 16.59 13.36
N LEU A 408 -5.62 17.63 13.37
CA LEU A 408 -5.89 18.87 12.63
C LEU A 408 -6.08 18.61 11.12
N ILE A 409 -5.47 17.54 10.61
CA ILE A 409 -5.54 17.13 9.20
C ILE A 409 -6.57 16.00 9.02
N VAL A 410 -6.55 15.00 9.89
CA VAL A 410 -7.32 13.76 9.72
C VAL A 410 -8.79 13.93 10.13
N PHE A 411 -9.09 14.69 11.18
CA PHE A 411 -10.44 14.85 11.69
C PHE A 411 -11.39 15.51 10.68
N PRO A 412 -11.03 16.62 9.99
CA PRO A 412 -11.89 17.20 8.95
C PRO A 412 -12.26 16.19 7.86
N VAL A 413 -11.30 15.37 7.41
CA VAL A 413 -11.58 14.37 6.36
C VAL A 413 -12.47 13.25 6.88
N CYS A 414 -12.22 12.74 8.09
CA CYS A 414 -13.10 11.74 8.71
C CYS A 414 -14.53 12.27 8.87
N TYR A 415 -14.69 13.51 9.34
CA TYR A 415 -15.99 14.18 9.42
C TYR A 415 -16.71 14.23 8.07
N LEU A 416 -16.02 14.62 7.00
CA LEU A 416 -16.60 14.67 5.66
C LEU A 416 -16.99 13.30 5.14
N ILE A 417 -16.19 12.27 5.42
CA ILE A 417 -16.52 10.88 5.08
C ILE A 417 -17.76 10.42 5.84
N ILE A 418 -17.85 10.70 7.14
CA ILE A 418 -19.02 10.34 7.96
C ILE A 418 -20.28 11.06 7.47
N ARG A 419 -20.16 12.34 7.08
CA ARG A 419 -21.31 13.16 6.67
C ARG A 419 -21.80 12.88 5.26
N TYR A 420 -20.88 12.70 4.30
CA TYR A 420 -21.20 12.64 2.86
C TYR A 420 -20.86 11.30 2.20
N GLY A 421 -20.25 10.37 2.93
CA GLY A 421 -19.75 9.10 2.39
C GLY A 421 -20.77 7.95 2.35
N ARG A 422 -22.03 8.17 2.75
CA ARG A 422 -23.06 7.12 2.77
C ARG A 422 -23.50 6.75 1.35
N ASP A 423 -23.45 5.46 1.04
CA ASP A 423 -24.02 4.88 -0.18
C ASP A 423 -24.56 3.47 0.08
N ASP A 424 -25.86 3.30 -0.08
CA ASP A 424 -26.58 2.06 0.26
C ASP A 424 -26.64 1.06 -0.92
N ARG A 425 -25.99 1.37 -2.06
CA ARG A 425 -26.22 0.66 -3.34
C ARG A 425 -25.38 -0.60 -3.60
N SER A 426 -24.43 -0.95 -2.72
CA SER A 426 -23.44 -2.00 -3.02
C SER A 426 -23.51 -3.22 -2.09
N SER A 427 -23.87 -4.37 -2.66
CA SER A 427 -23.98 -5.67 -1.96
C SER A 427 -23.29 -6.80 -2.75
N GLY A 428 -23.04 -7.94 -2.07
CA GLY A 428 -22.49 -9.16 -2.68
C GLY A 428 -20.98 -9.36 -2.52
N LEU A 429 -20.50 -10.56 -2.89
CA LEU A 429 -19.09 -10.99 -2.80
C LEU A 429 -18.15 -10.19 -3.72
N ASP A 430 -18.66 -9.75 -4.88
CA ASP A 430 -17.93 -8.90 -5.85
C ASP A 430 -17.51 -7.54 -5.27
N TYR A 431 -18.07 -7.16 -4.11
CA TYR A 431 -17.67 -5.98 -3.37
C TYR A 431 -16.30 -6.13 -2.69
N PHE A 432 -15.96 -7.35 -2.28
CA PHE A 432 -14.70 -7.67 -1.60
C PHE A 432 -13.69 -8.34 -2.55
N LEU A 433 -14.17 -9.07 -3.55
CA LEU A 433 -13.31 -9.80 -4.46
C LEU A 433 -13.04 -8.98 -5.75
N PRO A 434 -11.77 -8.71 -6.09
CA PRO A 434 -11.44 -8.05 -7.34
C PRO A 434 -11.73 -8.96 -8.53
N LYS A 435 -12.11 -8.37 -9.68
CA LYS A 435 -12.36 -9.12 -10.92
C LYS A 435 -11.10 -9.84 -11.45
N ASN A 436 -9.93 -9.28 -11.17
CA ASN A 436 -8.64 -9.87 -11.52
C ASN A 436 -8.22 -10.89 -10.44
N ARG A 437 -8.20 -12.18 -10.78
CA ARG A 437 -7.85 -13.28 -9.88
C ARG A 437 -6.45 -13.15 -9.25
N TRP A 438 -5.49 -12.52 -9.95
CA TRP A 438 -4.16 -12.25 -9.39
C TRP A 438 -4.21 -11.30 -8.20
N LEU A 439 -5.19 -10.41 -8.14
CA LEU A 439 -5.39 -9.51 -7.00
C LEU A 439 -6.08 -10.22 -5.83
N THR A 440 -6.93 -11.22 -6.10
CA THR A 440 -7.48 -12.09 -5.05
C THR A 440 -6.36 -12.84 -4.32
N LEU A 441 -5.33 -13.29 -5.05
CA LEU A 441 -4.16 -13.95 -4.47
C LEU A 441 -3.45 -13.07 -3.42
N ILE A 442 -3.43 -11.75 -3.58
CA ILE A 442 -2.85 -10.83 -2.58
C ILE A 442 -3.57 -10.95 -1.24
N GLY A 443 -4.91 -10.97 -1.25
CA GLY A 443 -5.71 -11.17 -0.04
C GLY A 443 -5.47 -12.54 0.60
N ILE A 444 -5.36 -13.60 -0.21
CA ILE A 444 -5.06 -14.97 0.26
C ILE A 444 -3.67 -15.02 0.90
N LEU A 445 -2.65 -14.44 0.25
CA LEU A 445 -1.28 -14.40 0.78
C LEU A 445 -1.19 -13.55 2.06
N PHE A 446 -1.97 -12.48 2.16
CA PHE A 446 -2.02 -11.68 3.39
C PHE A 446 -2.69 -12.46 4.53
N PHE A 447 -3.80 -13.16 4.27
CA PHE A 447 -4.41 -14.07 5.23
C PHE A 447 -3.42 -15.15 5.68
N PHE A 448 -2.70 -15.75 4.72
CA PHE A 448 -1.66 -16.73 5.02
C PHE A 448 -0.54 -16.13 5.90
N ASN A 449 -0.07 -14.91 5.61
CA ASN A 449 0.90 -14.22 6.46
C ASN A 449 0.40 -14.10 7.92
N CYS A 450 -0.90 -13.83 8.12
CA CYS A 450 -1.47 -13.68 9.45
C CYS A 450 -1.71 -15.03 10.18
N ILE A 451 -1.92 -16.13 9.44
CA ILE A 451 -2.06 -17.46 10.05
C ILE A 451 -0.72 -18.13 10.37
N THR A 452 0.39 -17.64 9.82
CA THR A 452 1.73 -18.22 10.03
C THR A 452 2.14 -18.51 11.48
N PRO A 453 1.73 -17.73 12.52
CA PRO A 453 2.09 -18.06 13.90
C PRO A 453 1.49 -19.41 14.33
N TYR A 454 0.25 -19.69 13.94
CA TYR A 454 -0.46 -20.92 14.28
C TYR A 454 0.05 -22.13 13.50
N LEU A 455 0.70 -21.89 12.35
CA LEU A 455 1.40 -22.95 11.62
C LEU A 455 2.78 -23.25 12.22
N GLY A 456 3.26 -22.44 13.16
CA GLY A 456 4.62 -22.51 13.70
C GLY A 456 5.70 -22.06 12.74
N LEU A 457 5.33 -21.23 11.76
CA LEU A 457 6.23 -20.74 10.73
C LEU A 457 6.88 -19.42 11.13
N LYS A 458 6.09 -18.39 11.40
CA LYS A 458 6.57 -17.01 11.62
C LYS A 458 5.69 -16.33 12.66
N THR A 459 6.27 -15.58 13.60
CA THR A 459 5.47 -14.83 14.59
C THR A 459 5.51 -13.31 14.39
N ALA A 460 6.55 -12.77 13.77
CA ALA A 460 6.67 -11.33 13.54
C ALA A 460 5.79 -10.85 12.37
N GLN A 461 5.32 -9.60 12.44
CA GLN A 461 4.51 -8.93 11.41
C GLN A 461 3.31 -9.74 10.85
N SER A 462 2.67 -10.52 11.72
CA SER A 462 1.54 -11.41 11.43
C SER A 462 0.18 -10.78 11.74
N MET A 463 0.11 -9.45 11.88
CA MET A 463 -1.04 -8.74 12.46
C MET A 463 -1.34 -9.10 13.92
N ASN A 464 -0.37 -9.67 14.64
CA ASN A 464 -0.41 -9.79 16.09
C ASN A 464 -0.36 -8.39 16.73
N MET A 465 -1.49 -7.68 16.79
CA MET A 465 -1.64 -6.27 17.18
C MET A 465 -1.83 -6.12 18.70
N PHE A 466 -0.73 -6.18 19.46
CA PHE A 466 -0.75 -6.06 20.92
C PHE A 466 -1.78 -7.00 21.56
N ALA A 467 -1.73 -8.26 21.16
CA ALA A 467 -2.74 -9.23 21.54
C ALA A 467 -2.30 -10.11 22.73
N ASN A 468 -1.16 -9.87 23.38
CA ASN A 468 -0.55 -10.80 24.35
C ASN A 468 -0.35 -12.25 23.81
N LEU A 469 -0.46 -12.49 22.50
CA LEU A 469 -0.37 -13.84 21.94
C LEU A 469 1.04 -14.43 22.12
N ARG A 470 1.11 -15.66 22.63
CA ARG A 470 2.30 -16.50 22.70
C ARG A 470 1.99 -17.90 22.22
N LEU A 471 2.78 -18.40 21.28
CA LEU A 471 2.66 -19.77 20.73
C LEU A 471 3.94 -20.59 20.90
N GLU A 472 5.01 -19.95 21.35
CA GLU A 472 6.31 -20.54 21.61
C GLU A 472 6.32 -21.33 22.93
N LYS A 473 6.86 -22.57 22.89
CA LYS A 473 6.90 -23.50 24.04
C LYS A 473 5.54 -23.73 24.74
N GLY A 474 4.44 -23.51 24.03
CA GLY A 474 3.07 -23.61 24.54
C GLY A 474 2.19 -22.52 23.96
N SER A 475 0.87 -22.71 24.00
CA SER A 475 -0.10 -21.72 23.50
C SER A 475 -0.87 -21.13 24.67
N ASN A 476 -1.00 -19.81 24.72
CA ASN A 476 -1.95 -19.14 25.61
C ASN A 476 -3.31 -18.86 24.93
N HIS A 477 -3.46 -19.24 23.66
CA HIS A 477 -4.67 -19.04 22.88
C HIS A 477 -5.79 -19.99 23.35
N LEU A 478 -6.99 -19.47 23.56
CA LEU A 478 -8.09 -20.23 24.18
C LEU A 478 -8.74 -21.24 23.23
N LEU A 479 -8.72 -20.96 21.92
CA LEU A 479 -9.32 -21.85 20.91
C LEU A 479 -8.33 -22.83 20.27
N LEU A 480 -7.05 -22.47 20.25
CA LEU A 480 -6.02 -23.22 19.53
C LEU A 480 -4.94 -23.59 20.52
N GLY A 481 -4.91 -24.87 20.90
CA GLY A 481 -3.84 -25.44 21.70
C GLY A 481 -2.52 -25.54 20.91
N ARG A 482 -1.67 -26.48 21.30
CA ARG A 482 -0.38 -26.72 20.62
C ARG A 482 -0.58 -27.53 19.33
N VAL A 483 -1.19 -26.93 18.32
CA VAL A 483 -1.37 -27.53 16.98
C VAL A 483 -0.54 -26.73 16.00
N SER A 484 0.67 -27.20 15.72
CA SER A 484 1.58 -26.55 14.78
C SER A 484 2.23 -27.59 13.87
N PRO A 485 2.00 -27.54 12.55
CA PRO A 485 2.66 -28.45 11.60
C PRO A 485 4.18 -28.28 11.53
N PHE A 486 4.70 -27.10 11.87
CA PHE A 486 6.13 -26.80 11.86
C PHE A 486 6.68 -26.59 13.28
N GLU A 487 7.95 -26.92 13.50
CA GLU A 487 8.54 -26.98 14.85
C GLU A 487 9.35 -25.74 15.26
N TYR A 488 9.42 -24.69 14.44
CA TYR A 488 10.27 -23.52 14.74
C TYR A 488 9.95 -22.87 16.09
N LEU A 489 8.68 -22.88 16.52
CA LEU A 489 8.24 -22.30 17.81
C LEU A 489 8.48 -23.22 19.01
N ASN A 490 8.84 -24.48 18.77
CA ASN A 490 9.19 -25.43 19.83
C ASN A 490 10.69 -25.36 20.20
N ASP A 491 11.54 -24.92 19.27
CA ASP A 491 12.98 -24.77 19.46
C ASP A 491 13.33 -23.33 19.85
N VAL A 492 13.22 -23.06 21.15
CA VAL A 492 13.44 -21.74 21.76
C VAL A 492 14.61 -21.85 22.73
N VAL A 493 15.49 -20.85 22.69
CA VAL A 493 16.71 -20.75 23.48
C VAL A 493 16.72 -19.44 24.24
N LEU A 494 17.15 -19.51 25.51
CA LEU A 494 17.34 -18.34 26.36
C LEU A 494 18.84 -17.98 26.37
N PRO A 495 19.25 -16.83 25.81
CA PRO A 495 20.62 -16.36 25.92
C PRO A 495 20.98 -16.04 27.37
N ILE A 496 22.11 -16.57 27.83
CA ILE A 496 22.65 -16.37 29.18
C ILE A 496 23.62 -15.18 29.19
N LYS A 497 24.50 -15.15 28.20
CA LYS A 497 25.53 -14.12 28.03
C LYS A 497 25.72 -13.87 26.55
N SER A 498 25.82 -12.61 26.15
CA SER A 498 26.01 -12.26 24.75
C SER A 498 26.83 -10.99 24.57
N THR A 499 27.48 -10.86 23.42
CA THR A 499 28.21 -9.64 23.02
C THR A 499 28.15 -9.44 21.51
N GLY A 500 28.35 -8.22 21.03
CA GLY A 500 28.53 -7.92 19.60
C GLY A 500 27.26 -7.87 18.76
N SER A 501 26.07 -7.85 19.37
CA SER A 501 24.78 -7.59 18.69
C SER A 501 23.84 -6.81 19.62
N ARG A 502 23.24 -5.73 19.10
CA ARG A 502 22.19 -4.96 19.81
C ARG A 502 20.95 -5.82 20.11
N LYS A 503 20.62 -6.75 19.21
CA LYS A 503 19.49 -7.66 19.43
C LYS A 503 19.79 -8.56 20.61
N PHE A 504 20.96 -9.19 20.68
CA PHE A 504 21.30 -10.03 21.82
C PHE A 504 21.40 -9.26 23.14
N GLU A 505 21.93 -8.04 23.11
CA GLU A 505 21.95 -7.15 24.28
C GLU A 505 20.54 -6.86 24.80
N TYR A 506 19.59 -6.55 23.90
CA TYR A 506 18.17 -6.37 24.26
C TYR A 506 17.57 -7.64 24.86
N ILE A 507 17.76 -8.79 24.21
CA ILE A 507 17.22 -10.08 24.64
C ILE A 507 17.72 -10.44 26.04
N GLN A 508 19.01 -10.24 26.30
CA GLN A 508 19.63 -10.48 27.60
C GLN A 508 19.13 -9.50 28.66
N THR A 509 19.04 -8.20 28.34
CA THR A 509 18.60 -7.15 29.27
C THR A 509 17.13 -7.33 29.67
N GLN A 510 16.27 -7.69 28.72
CA GLN A 510 14.84 -7.92 28.97
C GLN A 510 14.54 -9.33 29.54
N GLY A 511 15.51 -10.24 29.49
CA GLY A 511 15.33 -11.62 29.95
C GLY A 511 14.32 -12.40 29.11
N VAL A 512 14.24 -12.11 27.82
CA VAL A 512 13.38 -12.81 26.85
C VAL A 512 14.19 -13.85 26.08
N ALA A 513 13.51 -14.76 25.39
CA ALA A 513 14.12 -15.84 24.61
C ALA A 513 14.04 -15.57 23.10
N LEU A 514 14.68 -16.42 22.31
CA LEU A 514 14.66 -16.40 20.85
C LEU A 514 14.33 -17.80 20.32
N THR A 515 13.67 -17.88 19.16
CA THR A 515 13.72 -19.14 18.41
C THR A 515 15.16 -19.42 18.00
N TYR A 516 15.56 -20.70 17.99
CA TYR A 516 16.91 -21.09 17.58
C TYR A 516 17.22 -20.61 16.16
N TYR A 517 16.22 -20.63 15.28
CA TYR A 517 16.28 -20.03 13.95
C TYR A 517 16.70 -18.55 13.98
N SER A 518 16.12 -17.75 14.88
CA SER A 518 16.43 -16.32 15.01
C SER A 518 17.80 -16.07 15.61
N LEU A 519 18.29 -16.96 16.48
CA LEU A 519 19.65 -16.91 17.01
C LEU A 519 20.67 -17.16 15.89
N LEU A 520 20.44 -18.17 15.05
CA LEU A 520 21.29 -18.48 13.90
C LEU A 520 21.29 -17.33 12.86
N ASP A 521 20.13 -16.75 12.55
CA ASP A 521 20.03 -15.60 11.64
C ASP A 521 20.84 -14.40 12.16
N GLU A 522 20.77 -14.13 13.46
CA GLU A 522 21.49 -13.01 14.08
C GLU A 522 23.02 -13.21 14.06
N LEU A 523 23.51 -14.43 14.36
CA LEU A 523 24.93 -14.77 14.27
C LEU A 523 25.45 -14.72 12.83
N GLU A 524 24.63 -15.11 11.85
CA GLU A 524 25.00 -15.06 10.43
C GLU A 524 25.19 -13.61 9.94
N ARG A 525 24.30 -12.71 10.38
CA ARG A 525 24.37 -11.28 10.06
C ARG A 525 25.46 -10.54 10.82
N ASN A 526 25.74 -10.94 12.06
CA ASN A 526 26.73 -10.33 12.93
C ASN A 526 27.83 -11.33 13.28
N ARG A 527 28.78 -11.53 12.35
CA ARG A 527 29.85 -12.54 12.48
C ARG A 527 30.75 -12.38 13.72
N ASN A 528 30.80 -11.18 14.29
CA ASN A 528 31.56 -10.88 15.50
C ASN A 528 30.78 -11.12 16.80
N ALA A 529 29.48 -11.41 16.71
CA ALA A 529 28.65 -11.64 17.88
C ALA A 529 28.96 -13.01 18.52
N THR A 530 28.85 -13.07 19.85
CA THR A 530 29.00 -14.31 20.62
C THR A 530 27.80 -14.47 21.54
N VAL A 531 27.36 -15.71 21.77
CA VAL A 531 26.21 -16.01 22.63
C VAL A 531 26.37 -17.35 23.35
N SER A 532 26.06 -17.38 24.64
CA SER A 532 25.95 -18.60 25.43
C SER A 532 24.49 -18.93 25.70
N PHE A 533 24.07 -20.19 25.53
CA PHE A 533 22.67 -20.62 25.72
C PHE A 533 22.55 -22.12 25.99
N TRP A 534 21.41 -22.52 26.54
CA TRP A 534 21.03 -23.93 26.68
C TRP A 534 20.14 -24.36 25.52
N ARG A 535 20.42 -25.54 24.94
CA ARG A 535 19.55 -26.20 23.96
C ARG A 535 19.66 -27.71 24.11
N GLY A 536 18.53 -28.41 24.22
CA GLY A 536 18.50 -29.87 24.34
C GLY A 536 19.29 -30.44 25.53
N GLY A 537 19.35 -29.72 26.66
CA GLY A 537 20.12 -30.13 27.84
C GLY A 537 21.64 -29.95 27.73
N ARG A 538 22.14 -29.37 26.63
CA ARG A 538 23.55 -29.02 26.45
C ARG A 538 23.75 -27.52 26.55
N LEU A 539 24.80 -27.12 27.28
CA LEU A 539 25.27 -25.74 27.33
C LEU A 539 26.20 -25.47 26.15
N PHE A 540 25.92 -24.40 25.41
CA PHE A 540 26.80 -23.84 24.41
C PHE A 540 27.40 -22.56 25.00
N GLU A 541 28.72 -22.53 25.20
CA GLU A 541 29.42 -21.35 25.76
C GLU A 541 30.11 -20.55 24.66
N GLY A 542 29.84 -19.25 24.60
CA GLY A 542 30.52 -18.33 23.69
C GLY A 542 30.37 -18.69 22.21
N ALA A 543 29.25 -19.31 21.84
CA ALA A 543 29.01 -19.78 20.48
C ALA A 543 29.05 -18.63 19.49
N ARG A 544 29.73 -18.87 18.38
CA ARG A 544 29.86 -17.99 17.20
C ARG A 544 29.23 -18.64 16.00
N TYR A 545 29.05 -17.88 14.92
CA TYR A 545 28.56 -18.44 13.66
C TYR A 545 29.39 -19.66 13.23
N ASP A 546 30.72 -19.57 13.28
CA ASP A 546 31.59 -20.67 12.80
C ASP A 546 31.40 -21.97 13.60
N SER A 547 31.12 -21.87 14.90
CA SER A 547 30.83 -23.03 15.75
C SER A 547 29.48 -23.69 15.47
N LEU A 548 28.55 -22.95 14.86
CA LEU A 548 27.20 -23.40 14.53
C LEU A 548 26.96 -23.41 13.01
N LYS A 549 28.02 -23.41 12.21
CA LYS A 549 27.94 -23.25 10.76
C LYS A 549 27.11 -24.36 10.11
N GLN A 550 27.28 -25.60 10.57
CA GLN A 550 26.53 -26.75 10.07
C GLN A 550 25.02 -26.59 10.32
N ASP A 551 24.63 -26.20 11.53
CA ASP A 551 23.23 -25.92 11.87
C ASP A 551 22.69 -24.74 11.05
N ALA A 552 23.48 -23.68 10.88
CA ALA A 552 23.10 -22.53 10.07
C ALA A 552 22.87 -22.91 8.59
N GLU A 553 23.74 -23.72 7.98
CA GLU A 553 23.61 -24.18 6.60
C GLU A 553 22.45 -25.15 6.41
N ALA A 554 22.12 -25.96 7.41
CA ALA A 554 21.01 -26.91 7.37
C ALA A 554 19.64 -26.26 7.62
N ILE A 555 19.57 -25.24 8.48
CA ILE A 555 18.30 -24.68 8.98
C ILE A 555 17.95 -23.35 8.32
N LEU A 556 18.93 -22.47 8.06
CA LEU A 556 18.62 -21.14 7.55
C LEU A 556 18.28 -21.16 6.06
N HIS A 557 17.17 -20.53 5.73
CA HIS A 557 16.80 -20.26 4.36
C HIS A 557 17.69 -19.17 3.74
N PRO A 558 17.71 -19.03 2.39
CA PRO A 558 18.36 -17.92 1.72
C PRO A 558 17.94 -16.56 2.28
N ARG A 559 18.85 -15.56 2.25
CA ARG A 559 18.61 -14.24 2.83
C ARG A 559 17.35 -13.55 2.29
N TRP A 560 17.03 -13.74 1.01
CA TRP A 560 15.82 -13.17 0.40
C TRP A 560 14.53 -13.74 1.01
N PHE A 561 14.52 -15.02 1.43
CA PHE A 561 13.38 -15.63 2.10
C PHE A 561 13.32 -15.17 3.56
N ARG A 562 14.48 -15.18 4.23
CA ARG A 562 14.63 -14.68 5.60
C ARG A 562 14.14 -13.25 5.71
N ALA A 563 14.26 -12.40 4.70
CA ALA A 563 13.71 -11.04 4.68
C ALA A 563 12.21 -10.94 5.02
N TRP A 564 11.45 -12.03 4.88
CA TRP A 564 10.02 -12.10 5.17
C TRP A 564 9.65 -13.09 6.28
N PHE A 565 10.61 -13.87 6.75
CA PHE A 565 10.42 -14.99 7.66
C PHE A 565 11.21 -14.75 8.96
N HIS A 566 10.55 -14.10 9.92
CA HIS A 566 11.14 -13.63 11.19
C HIS A 566 10.28 -13.99 12.38
N PHE A 567 10.93 -14.18 13.52
CA PHE A 567 10.24 -14.39 14.79
C PHE A 567 10.42 -13.18 15.68
N SER A 568 9.38 -12.85 16.42
CA SER A 568 9.51 -11.91 17.53
C SER A 568 10.37 -12.53 18.63
N PRO A 569 11.03 -11.71 19.47
CA PRO A 569 11.46 -12.15 20.79
C PRO A 569 10.34 -12.90 21.54
N VAL A 570 10.72 -13.76 22.48
CA VAL A 570 9.78 -14.67 23.14
C VAL A 570 9.78 -14.44 24.64
N ASP A 571 8.69 -13.91 25.18
CA ASP A 571 8.48 -13.89 26.63
C ASP A 571 7.93 -15.24 27.10
N LEU A 572 8.77 -16.03 27.78
CA LEU A 572 8.42 -17.34 28.34
C LEU A 572 7.72 -17.24 29.71
N LYS A 573 7.62 -16.06 30.32
CA LYS A 573 6.90 -15.87 31.59
C LYS A 573 5.40 -16.14 31.40
N SER A 574 4.75 -16.59 32.48
CA SER A 574 3.31 -16.84 32.52
C SER A 574 2.77 -16.21 33.80
N PRO A 575 1.88 -15.22 33.73
CA PRO A 575 1.25 -14.65 32.51
C PRO A 575 2.22 -13.86 31.62
N LYS A 576 1.96 -13.77 30.30
CA LYS A 576 2.78 -12.98 29.36
C LYS A 576 2.50 -11.49 29.51
N ILE A 577 3.55 -10.72 29.80
CA ILE A 577 3.47 -9.26 29.94
C ILE A 577 3.38 -8.61 28.55
N CYS A 578 2.60 -7.54 28.43
CA CYS A 578 2.48 -6.83 27.17
C CYS A 578 3.82 -6.20 26.73
N ALA A 579 4.18 -6.38 25.46
CA ALA A 579 5.20 -5.62 24.73
C ALA A 579 6.64 -5.67 25.27
N LEU A 580 6.99 -6.61 26.16
CA LEU A 580 8.41 -6.91 26.48
C LEU A 580 9.17 -7.52 25.29
N ASP A 581 8.46 -7.96 24.27
CA ASP A 581 8.96 -8.72 23.12
C ASP A 581 8.84 -7.96 21.78
N ARG A 582 8.69 -6.63 21.81
CA ARG A 582 8.32 -5.83 20.63
C ARG A 582 9.12 -4.57 20.41
#